data_AF-A0AAI9G263-F1
#
_entry.id   AF-A0AAI9G263-F1
#
_cell.length_a   1.000
_cell.length_b   1.000
_cell.length_c   1.000
_cell.angle_alpha   90.00
_cell.angle_beta   90.00
_cell.angle_gamma   90.00
#
_symmetry.space_group_name_H-M   'P 1'
#
loop_
_entity.id
_entity.type
_entity.pdbx_description
1 polymer ?
#
loop_
_entity_poly.entity_id
_entity_poly.type
_entity_poly.pdbx_seq_one_letter_code
_entity_poly.pdbx_strand_id
1 'polypeptide(L)'
;MNALLPHVLLPAVLLASLPLSARAAEPAKPAKPSTPAECIALGTSRDIRPSSTEREVLLRDGNNHYRVHLQKRCLGAAASASYVFFTPNTTEQICGDARSTLQTDSNHCTVTWIEPVDAATFKRLAQQGR
;
A
#
# COMPACT_ATOMS: atom_id res chain seq x y z
N MET A 1 -47.03 54.75 -38.38
CA MET A 1 -45.91 54.95 -37.44
C MET A 1 -45.42 53.58 -37.00
N ASN A 2 -44.10 53.47 -36.80
CA ASN A 2 -43.31 52.32 -36.35
C ASN A 2 -42.86 51.32 -37.43
N ALA A 3 -41.64 50.81 -37.43
CA ALA A 3 -40.27 51.32 -37.21
C ALA A 3 -39.37 50.09 -37.49
N LEU A 4 -38.21 50.33 -38.07
CA LEU A 4 -37.23 49.35 -38.53
C LEU A 4 -36.28 48.86 -37.42
N LEU A 5 -35.68 47.67 -37.68
CA LEU A 5 -34.37 47.13 -37.21
C LEU A 5 -34.31 46.44 -35.81
N PRO A 6 -33.25 45.64 -35.50
CA PRO A 6 -32.70 44.49 -36.25
C PRO A 6 -32.32 43.28 -35.34
N HIS A 7 -31.90 42.20 -36.00
CA HIS A 7 -31.24 40.98 -35.54
C HIS A 7 -30.39 41.05 -34.25
N VAL A 8 -30.66 40.11 -33.32
CA VAL A 8 -29.65 39.61 -32.36
C VAL A 8 -29.72 38.08 -32.33
N LEU A 9 -28.68 37.45 -32.87
CA LEU A 9 -28.34 36.04 -32.71
C LEU A 9 -27.90 35.80 -31.25
N LEU A 10 -28.47 34.80 -30.57
CA LEU A 10 -27.97 34.32 -29.27
C LEU A 10 -27.39 32.90 -29.43
N PRO A 11 -26.13 32.66 -29.01
CA PRO A 11 -25.50 31.36 -29.11
C PRO A 11 -25.79 30.45 -27.90
N ALA A 12 -25.54 29.16 -28.15
CA ALA A 12 -25.77 28.00 -27.31
C ALA A 12 -25.10 27.99 -25.94
N VAL A 13 -25.71 27.27 -24.98
CA VAL A 13 -24.98 26.51 -23.95
C VAL A 13 -25.75 25.21 -23.63
N LEU A 14 -25.26 24.08 -24.17
CA LEU A 14 -25.61 22.74 -23.67
C LEU A 14 -24.73 22.45 -22.45
N LEU A 15 -25.34 22.34 -21.27
CA LEU A 15 -24.71 21.78 -20.07
C LEU A 15 -25.42 20.47 -19.73
N ALA A 16 -25.03 19.39 -20.41
CA ALA A 16 -25.41 18.03 -20.03
C ALA A 16 -24.58 17.63 -18.80
N SER A 17 -25.25 17.58 -17.66
CA SER A 17 -24.75 17.10 -16.37
C SER A 17 -24.30 15.64 -16.47
N LEU A 18 -23.00 15.38 -16.26
CA LEU A 18 -22.50 14.01 -16.07
C LEU A 18 -22.81 13.55 -14.63
N PRO A 19 -23.49 12.40 -14.42
CA PRO A 19 -23.62 11.82 -13.08
C PRO A 19 -22.28 11.20 -12.67
N LEU A 20 -21.63 11.82 -11.68
CA LEU A 20 -20.47 11.27 -10.98
C LEU A 20 -20.91 10.01 -10.23
N SER A 21 -20.70 8.84 -10.84
CA SER A 21 -20.93 7.56 -10.18
C SER A 21 -19.85 7.34 -9.12
N ALA A 22 -20.12 7.78 -7.90
CA ALA A 22 -19.31 7.47 -6.73
C ALA A 22 -19.43 5.96 -6.44
N ARG A 23 -18.40 5.20 -6.82
CA ARG A 23 -18.29 3.79 -6.47
C ARG A 23 -17.95 3.71 -4.98
N ALA A 24 -18.94 3.36 -4.16
CA ALA A 24 -18.72 3.08 -2.74
C ALA A 24 -17.69 1.94 -2.63
N ALA A 25 -16.50 2.24 -2.12
CA ALA A 25 -15.51 1.24 -1.79
C ALA A 25 -16.06 0.41 -0.61
N GLU A 26 -16.26 -0.88 -0.82
CA GLU A 26 -16.65 -1.79 0.25
C GLU A 26 -15.60 -1.75 1.37
N PRO A 27 -16.01 -1.69 2.64
CA PRO A 27 -15.08 -1.68 3.75
C PRO A 27 -14.29 -3.00 3.74
N ALA A 28 -12.98 -2.90 3.55
CA ALA A 28 -12.09 -4.04 3.64
C ALA A 28 -12.26 -4.70 5.01
N LYS A 29 -12.61 -5.99 5.03
CA LYS A 29 -12.61 -6.77 6.26
C LYS A 29 -11.20 -6.70 6.88
N PRO A 30 -11.06 -6.44 8.19
CA PRO A 30 -9.77 -6.51 8.85
C PRO A 30 -9.14 -7.88 8.60
N ALA A 31 -7.90 -7.89 8.12
CA ALA A 31 -7.12 -9.12 8.02
C ALA A 31 -7.03 -9.76 9.42
N LYS A 32 -7.42 -11.03 9.53
CA LYS A 32 -7.33 -11.79 10.77
C LYS A 32 -5.86 -11.85 11.21
N PRO A 33 -5.54 -11.77 12.51
CA PRO A 33 -4.18 -12.00 12.99
C PRO A 33 -3.67 -13.35 12.46
N SER A 34 -2.69 -13.30 11.57
CA SER A 34 -2.00 -14.50 11.05
C SER A 34 -1.26 -15.15 12.21
N THR A 35 -1.15 -16.47 12.25
CA THR A 35 -0.28 -17.17 13.24
C THR A 35 1.19 -17.17 12.77
N PRO A 36 2.22 -17.31 13.63
CA PRO A 36 3.63 -17.14 13.23
C PRO A 36 4.06 -18.00 12.04
N ALA A 37 3.43 -19.17 11.94
CA ALA A 37 3.63 -20.14 10.88
C ALA A 37 2.84 -19.88 9.59
N GLU A 38 2.03 -18.83 9.52
CA GLU A 38 1.16 -18.58 8.38
C GLU A 38 1.89 -17.79 7.29
N CYS A 39 1.71 -18.24 6.05
CA CYS A 39 2.15 -17.54 4.85
C CYS A 39 1.00 -16.70 4.32
N ILE A 40 1.29 -15.47 3.94
CA ILE A 40 0.34 -14.54 3.34
C ILE A 40 0.60 -14.48 1.85
N ALA A 41 -0.41 -14.83 1.05
CA ALA A 41 -0.40 -14.58 -0.38
C ALA A 41 -0.41 -13.08 -0.65
N LEU A 42 0.49 -12.62 -1.51
CA LEU A 42 0.65 -11.22 -1.87
C LEU A 42 0.05 -10.94 -3.23
N GLY A 43 -0.69 -9.84 -3.33
CA GLY A 43 -1.17 -9.30 -4.59
C GLY A 43 -0.08 -8.58 -5.39
N THR A 44 -0.49 -7.96 -6.49
CA THR A 44 0.39 -7.20 -7.39
C THR A 44 0.60 -5.76 -6.93
N SER A 45 -0.28 -5.21 -6.10
CA SER A 45 -0.23 -3.83 -5.62
C SER A 45 0.46 -3.75 -4.26
N ARG A 46 1.79 -3.74 -4.28
CA ARG A 46 2.63 -3.78 -3.08
C ARG A 46 3.40 -2.48 -2.90
N ASP A 47 3.48 -2.02 -1.66
CA ASP A 47 4.30 -0.89 -1.25
C ASP A 47 5.03 -1.28 0.04
N ILE A 48 6.36 -1.30 0.00
CA ILE A 48 7.21 -1.61 1.16
C ILE A 48 7.93 -0.33 1.57
N ARG A 49 7.88 -0.03 2.87
CA ARG A 49 8.52 1.15 3.45
C ARG A 49 9.38 0.77 4.64
N PRO A 50 10.45 1.53 4.88
CA PRO A 50 11.24 1.34 6.08
C PRO A 50 10.43 1.71 7.33
N SER A 51 10.77 1.09 8.45
CA SER A 51 10.38 1.54 9.78
C SER A 51 11.57 2.25 10.44
N SER A 52 11.30 3.06 11.46
CA SER A 52 12.30 3.82 12.21
C SER A 52 13.30 2.96 13.00
N THR A 53 13.00 1.67 13.21
CA THR A 53 13.80 0.81 14.10
C THR A 53 14.78 -0.10 13.37
N GLU A 54 14.68 -0.20 12.04
CA GLU A 54 15.36 -1.21 11.20
C GLU A 54 15.11 -2.67 11.61
N ARG A 55 14.29 -2.95 12.63
CA ARG A 55 13.92 -4.32 13.04
C ARG A 55 12.64 -4.80 12.39
N GLU A 56 12.04 -3.95 11.57
CA GLU A 56 10.80 -4.21 10.88
C GLU A 56 10.74 -3.36 9.60
N VAL A 57 9.89 -3.79 8.67
CA VAL A 57 9.45 -2.97 7.54
C VAL A 57 7.94 -2.98 7.48
N LEU A 58 7.37 -1.98 6.82
CA LEU A 58 5.94 -1.84 6.64
C LEU A 58 5.60 -2.32 5.24
N LEU A 59 4.64 -3.24 5.14
CA LEU A 59 4.13 -3.75 3.87
C LEU A 59 2.66 -3.38 3.72
N ARG A 60 2.31 -2.73 2.62
CA ARG A 60 0.92 -2.58 2.18
C ARG A 60 0.73 -3.44 0.95
N ASP A 61 -0.32 -4.26 0.96
CA ASP A 61 -0.77 -5.08 -0.17
C ASP A 61 -2.25 -4.80 -0.44
N GLY A 62 -2.54 -3.98 -1.45
CA GLY A 62 -3.87 -3.42 -1.66
C GLY A 62 -4.36 -2.65 -0.43
N ASN A 63 -5.45 -3.13 0.18
CA ASN A 63 -6.04 -2.56 1.40
C ASN A 63 -5.50 -3.19 2.69
N ASN A 64 -4.73 -4.28 2.59
CA ASN A 64 -4.15 -4.94 3.74
C ASN A 64 -2.84 -4.24 4.12
N HIS A 65 -2.60 -4.11 5.42
CA HIS A 65 -1.42 -3.46 5.96
C HIS A 65 -0.77 -4.37 6.98
N TYR A 66 0.56 -4.43 6.94
CA TYR A 66 1.34 -5.33 7.77
C TYR A 66 2.58 -4.62 8.31
N ARG A 67 2.95 -5.03 9.52
CA ARG A 67 4.28 -4.83 10.07
C ARG A 67 5.03 -6.15 10.00
N VAL A 68 6.09 -6.17 9.20
CA VAL A 68 6.92 -7.35 8.96
C VAL A 68 8.14 -7.27 9.87
N HIS A 69 8.19 -8.12 10.88
CA HIS A 69 9.27 -8.18 11.85
C HIS A 69 10.44 -8.98 11.32
N LEU A 70 11.64 -8.50 11.63
CA LEU A 70 12.91 -9.07 11.19
C LEU A 70 13.67 -9.63 12.39
N GLN A 71 14.39 -10.74 12.17
CA GLN A 71 15.15 -11.43 13.22
C GLN A 71 16.20 -10.52 13.88
N LYS A 72 16.83 -9.67 13.08
CA LYS A 72 17.86 -8.70 13.47
C LYS A 72 17.57 -7.34 12.84
N ARG A 73 18.31 -6.31 13.28
CA ARG A 73 18.32 -5.03 12.57
C ARG A 73 18.81 -5.25 11.14
N CYS A 74 18.05 -4.73 10.19
CA CYS A 74 18.38 -4.69 8.78
C CYS A 74 19.08 -3.38 8.47
N LEU A 75 20.36 -3.31 8.85
CA LEU A 75 21.13 -2.08 8.75
C LEU A 75 21.14 -1.56 7.31
N GLY A 76 20.85 -0.28 7.15
CA GLY A 76 20.78 0.38 5.85
C GLY A 76 19.42 0.27 5.16
N ALA A 77 18.47 -0.50 5.72
CA ALA A 77 17.14 -0.61 5.17
C ALA A 77 16.48 0.76 5.02
N ALA A 78 16.60 1.66 6.01
CA ALA A 78 16.01 3.01 5.95
C ALA A 78 16.45 3.83 4.73
N ALA A 79 17.68 3.62 4.24
CA ALA A 79 18.24 4.33 3.09
C ALA A 79 18.07 3.56 1.76
N SER A 80 17.45 2.38 1.79
CA SER A 80 17.40 1.50 0.64
C SER A 80 16.50 2.02 -0.46
N ALA A 81 16.98 1.92 -1.70
CA ALA A 81 16.20 2.25 -2.90
C ALA A 81 15.29 1.09 -3.36
N SER A 82 15.46 -0.13 -2.84
CA SER A 82 14.76 -1.32 -3.29
C SER A 82 14.46 -2.27 -2.15
N TYR A 83 13.25 -2.83 -2.14
CA TYR A 83 12.82 -3.84 -1.17
C TYR A 83 12.14 -4.98 -1.91
N VAL A 84 12.61 -6.20 -1.68
CA VAL A 84 12.01 -7.41 -2.26
C VAL A 84 11.90 -8.46 -1.18
N PHE A 85 10.73 -9.08 -1.05
CA PHE A 85 10.61 -10.30 -0.26
C PHE A 85 10.90 -11.51 -1.14
N PHE A 86 11.75 -12.40 -0.63
CA PHE A 86 12.02 -13.69 -1.23
C PHE A 86 11.51 -14.79 -0.31
N THR A 87 10.68 -15.67 -0.86
CA THR A 87 10.28 -16.92 -0.22
C THR A 87 10.67 -18.07 -1.14
N PRO A 88 11.40 -19.09 -0.66
CA PRO A 88 11.78 -20.22 -1.48
C PRO A 88 10.56 -20.84 -2.18
N ASN A 89 10.73 -21.20 -3.46
CA ASN A 89 9.73 -21.86 -4.31
C ASN A 89 8.47 -21.04 -4.64
N THR A 90 8.31 -19.81 -4.13
CA THR A 90 7.06 -19.04 -4.22
C THR A 90 7.30 -17.53 -4.10
N THR A 91 7.25 -16.79 -5.22
CA THR A 91 7.51 -15.34 -5.22
C THR A 91 6.29 -14.48 -4.84
N GLU A 92 5.11 -15.10 -4.74
CA GLU A 92 3.83 -14.43 -4.49
C GLU A 92 3.37 -14.60 -3.04
N GLN A 93 4.26 -14.96 -2.12
CA GLN A 93 3.93 -15.06 -0.71
C GLN A 93 5.06 -14.57 0.20
N ILE A 94 4.68 -14.17 1.40
CA ILE A 94 5.59 -13.89 2.51
C ILE A 94 5.19 -14.76 3.70
N CYS A 95 6.17 -15.35 4.36
CA CYS A 95 6.00 -16.27 5.47
C CYS A 95 6.78 -15.79 6.69
N GLY A 96 6.20 -15.96 7.87
CA GLY A 96 6.93 -15.85 9.13
C GLY A 96 7.85 -17.05 9.39
N ASP A 97 8.41 -17.11 10.60
CA ASP A 97 9.24 -18.21 11.10
C ASP A 97 10.47 -18.50 10.22
N ALA A 98 11.17 -17.45 9.79
CA ALA A 98 12.42 -17.53 9.03
C ALA A 98 12.33 -18.18 7.65
N ARG A 99 11.13 -18.32 7.09
CA ARG A 99 10.91 -18.87 5.74
C ARG A 99 11.02 -17.84 4.62
N SER A 100 10.93 -16.56 4.95
CA SER A 100 11.12 -15.47 3.98
C SER A 100 12.28 -14.56 4.38
N THR A 101 12.87 -13.93 3.37
CA THR A 101 13.95 -12.97 3.52
C THR A 101 13.56 -11.66 2.87
N LEU A 102 13.71 -10.54 3.60
CA LEU A 102 13.74 -9.21 3.02
C LEU A 102 15.12 -8.99 2.39
N GLN A 103 15.14 -8.66 1.11
CA GLN A 103 16.31 -8.20 0.38
C GLN A 103 16.20 -6.70 0.17
N THR A 104 17.23 -5.98 0.56
CA THR A 104 17.45 -4.59 0.23
C THR A 104 18.64 -4.47 -0.72
N ASP A 105 18.90 -3.28 -1.26
CA ASP A 105 20.13 -3.01 -2.02
C ASP A 105 21.45 -3.27 -1.26
N SER A 106 21.39 -3.29 0.07
CA SER A 106 22.57 -3.30 0.95
C SER A 106 22.60 -4.47 1.95
N ASN A 107 21.48 -5.17 2.15
CA ASN A 107 21.36 -6.16 3.22
C ASN A 107 20.27 -7.22 2.97
N HIS A 108 20.37 -8.34 3.68
CA HIS A 108 19.44 -9.46 3.60
C HIS A 108 19.04 -9.86 5.03
N CYS A 109 17.73 -9.86 5.29
CA CYS A 109 17.20 -9.93 6.65
C CYS A 109 16.03 -10.91 6.74
N THR A 110 16.17 -11.89 7.62
CA THR A 110 15.17 -12.93 7.83
C THR A 110 13.89 -12.36 8.44
N VAL A 111 12.74 -12.72 7.87
CA VAL A 111 11.41 -12.40 8.37
C VAL A 111 11.04 -13.39 9.48
N THR A 112 10.61 -12.89 10.63
CA THR A 112 10.19 -13.73 11.76
C THR A 112 8.69 -13.74 11.96
N TRP A 113 8.03 -12.60 11.79
CA TRP A 113 6.63 -12.45 12.11
C TRP A 113 5.96 -11.43 11.19
N ILE A 114 4.74 -11.70 10.78
CA ILE A 114 3.96 -10.79 9.95
C ILE A 114 2.71 -10.42 10.75
N GLU A 115 2.68 -9.18 11.21
CA GLU A 115 1.61 -8.67 12.04
C GLU A 115 0.66 -7.83 11.19
N PRO A 116 -0.61 -8.24 11.04
CA PRO A 116 -1.62 -7.37 10.45
C PRO A 116 -1.82 -6.13 11.32
N VAL A 117 -1.86 -4.98 10.67
CA VAL A 117 -2.14 -3.69 11.31
C VAL A 117 -3.26 -2.98 10.55
N ASP A 118 -3.99 -2.10 11.22
CA ASP A 118 -4.92 -1.23 10.53
C ASP A 118 -4.19 -0.11 9.75
N ALA A 119 -4.91 0.54 8.84
CA ALA A 119 -4.37 1.60 7.99
C ALA A 119 -3.89 2.84 8.77
N ALA A 120 -4.52 3.16 9.90
CA ALA A 120 -4.14 4.32 10.72
C ALA A 120 -2.81 4.07 11.43
N THR A 121 -2.64 2.87 11.97
CA THR A 121 -1.41 2.38 12.58
C THR A 121 -0.29 2.33 11.53
N PHE A 122 -0.54 1.77 10.35
CA PHE A 122 0.44 1.76 9.26
C PHE A 122 0.90 3.17 8.88
N LYS A 123 -0.04 4.11 8.70
CA LYS A 123 0.28 5.50 8.34
C LYS A 123 1.13 6.17 9.41
N ARG A 124 0.80 5.99 10.69
CA ARG A 124 1.56 6.52 11.81
C ARG A 124 3.00 5.98 11.82
N LEU A 125 3.18 4.66 11.69
CA LEU A 125 4.50 4.03 11.66
C LEU A 125 5.31 4.50 10.44
N ALA A 126 4.69 4.59 9.27
CA ALA A 126 5.34 5.03 8.04
C ALA A 126 5.77 6.50 8.08
N GLN A 127 5.12 7.34 8.89
CA GLN A 127 5.54 8.73 9.12
C GLN A 127 6.75 8.82 10.05
N GLN A 128 6.91 7.86 10.97
CA GLN A 128 8.02 7.82 11.92
C GLN A 128 9.32 7.31 11.31
N GLY A 129 9.24 6.45 10.28
CA GLY A 129 10.39 5.90 9.56
C GLY A 129 10.90 6.75 8.39
N ARG A 130 10.45 8.01 8.28
CA ARG A 130 10.90 8.97 7.27
C ARG A 130 12.07 9.82 7.75
#